data_AF-A0A0R2KLJ3-F1
#
_entry.id   AF-A0A0R2KLJ3-F1
#
_cell.length_a   1.000
_cell.length_b   1.000
_cell.length_c   1.000
_cell.angle_alpha   90.00
_cell.angle_beta   90.00
_cell.angle_gamma   90.00
#
_symmetry.space_group_name_H-M   'P 1'
#
loop_
_entity.id
_entity.type
_entity.pdbx_description
1 polymer ?
#
loop_
_entity_poly.entity_id
_entity_poly.type
_entity_poly.pdbx_seq_one_letter_code
_entity_poly.pdbx_strand_id
1 'polypeptide(L)'
;MNKESQNETIVFQPDGTSTGVKQKAVISTSARLQNYNDQLKEGLQHGISFTKLLDQMVSTNDPHELLDAASKLISFRLNTAFLVFPQQYSQADFYLIFLSRLLQQHSSDQLILQSSDRNRELYHEFPGINTAGYFIFQIDPVNEGGAYYVEKQTGEKLFYLNFSKHILKFNAAAITSLLVVNYQEKFVYSTIKKFILLLIKIGDFFKEDYGFDVDFNILDPSNSAVYPIIKTDLPNGALDKLFVVASQAGYMLKAGSNGEAILELKADLVVTFGDENQLIGNGRSQWAINVKDKEEDLSWFDIIFNYDFIRDWYLNNLDVLEIQTDRRYFN
;
A
#
# COMPACT_ATOMS: atom_id res chain seq x y z
N MET A 1 4.25 -57.59 41.31
CA MET A 1 4.59 -56.88 40.05
C MET A 1 3.47 -55.90 39.78
N ASN A 2 3.67 -54.62 40.11
CA ASN A 2 2.86 -53.51 39.58
C ASN A 2 3.82 -52.32 39.48
N LYS A 3 4.19 -51.99 38.24
CA LYS A 3 4.94 -50.77 37.91
C LYS A 3 3.94 -49.62 38.04
N GLU A 4 3.96 -48.91 39.16
CA GLU A 4 3.41 -47.57 39.19
C GLU A 4 4.14 -46.76 38.14
N SER A 5 3.38 -46.24 37.17
CA SER A 5 3.83 -45.32 36.15
C SER A 5 4.42 -44.09 36.85
N GLN A 6 5.75 -44.00 36.88
CA GLN A 6 6.44 -42.75 37.11
C GLN A 6 5.95 -41.78 36.04
N ASN A 7 5.04 -40.88 36.41
CA ASN A 7 4.66 -39.77 35.55
C ASN A 7 5.93 -38.94 35.35
N GLU A 8 6.56 -39.13 34.18
CA GLU A 8 7.69 -38.32 33.77
C GLU A 8 7.29 -36.85 33.85
N THR A 9 8.18 -36.00 34.36
CA THR A 9 7.94 -34.57 34.38
C THR A 9 7.88 -34.06 32.94
N ILE A 10 6.67 -33.72 32.49
CA ILE A 10 6.44 -33.13 31.18
C ILE A 10 6.84 -31.65 31.27
N VAL A 11 7.90 -31.26 30.56
CA VAL A 11 8.19 -29.85 30.30
C VAL A 11 7.27 -29.43 29.16
N PHE A 12 6.20 -28.71 29.48
CA PHE A 12 5.35 -28.10 28.47
C PHE A 12 6.09 -26.89 27.89
N GLN A 13 6.46 -26.98 26.62
CA GLN A 13 6.83 -25.78 25.87
C GLN A 13 5.55 -25.07 25.40
N PRO A 14 5.52 -23.72 25.37
CA PRO A 14 4.33 -22.95 25.01
C PRO A 14 3.83 -23.18 23.58
N ASP A 15 4.64 -23.77 22.70
CA ASP A 15 4.29 -24.14 21.32
C ASP A 15 3.61 -25.51 21.19
N GLY A 16 3.35 -26.19 22.32
CA GLY A 16 2.72 -27.51 22.35
C GLY A 16 3.67 -28.67 22.01
N THR A 17 4.96 -28.41 21.83
CA THR A 17 5.94 -29.47 21.55
C THR A 17 6.48 -30.07 22.86
N SER A 18 6.60 -31.41 22.87
CA SER A 18 7.28 -32.16 23.93
C SER A 18 8.63 -32.64 23.39
N THR A 19 9.72 -32.01 23.79
CA THR A 19 11.06 -32.56 23.53
C THR A 19 11.61 -33.23 24.79
N GLY A 20 12.01 -34.49 24.65
CA GLY A 20 12.73 -35.22 25.68
C GLY A 20 14.08 -34.57 25.93
N VAL A 21 14.31 -34.08 27.15
CA VAL A 21 15.59 -33.46 27.53
C VAL A 21 16.68 -34.53 27.53
N LYS A 22 17.58 -34.51 26.52
CA LYS A 22 18.86 -35.20 26.63
C LYS A 22 19.68 -34.53 27.75
N GLN A 23 19.84 -35.23 28.87
CA GLN A 23 20.60 -34.79 30.02
C GLN A 23 22.04 -34.39 29.62
N LYS A 24 22.33 -33.10 29.64
CA LYS A 24 23.69 -32.57 29.79
C LYS A 24 23.73 -31.64 31.01
N ALA A 25 24.73 -31.90 31.84
CA ALA A 25 25.07 -31.27 33.13
C ALA A 25 24.00 -31.37 34.23
N VAL A 26 24.41 -31.86 35.41
CA VAL A 26 23.60 -31.88 36.63
C VAL A 26 23.48 -30.43 37.15
N ILE A 27 22.55 -29.69 36.58
CA ILE A 27 22.12 -28.39 37.10
C ILE A 27 21.32 -28.69 38.38
N SER A 28 21.73 -28.11 39.52
CA SER A 28 21.03 -28.28 40.80
C SER A 28 19.56 -27.85 40.71
N THR A 29 18.68 -28.43 41.54
CA THR A 29 17.25 -28.08 41.56
C THR A 29 17.03 -26.57 41.72
N SER A 30 17.81 -25.92 42.58
CA SER A 30 17.76 -24.47 42.77
C SER A 30 18.16 -23.70 41.51
N ALA A 31 19.19 -24.15 40.79
CA ALA A 31 19.62 -23.51 39.54
C ALA A 31 18.59 -23.70 38.40
N ARG A 32 17.86 -24.82 38.38
CA ARG A 32 16.73 -25.02 37.44
C ARG A 32 15.56 -24.09 37.74
N LEU A 33 15.19 -23.95 39.01
CA LEU A 33 14.10 -23.05 39.44
C LEU A 33 14.46 -21.57 39.21
N GLN A 34 15.72 -21.19 39.45
CA GLN A 34 16.22 -19.86 39.14
C GLN A 34 16.15 -19.57 37.64
N ASN A 35 16.66 -20.49 36.80
CA ASN A 35 16.61 -20.33 35.35
C ASN A 35 15.17 -20.17 34.85
N TYR A 36 14.24 -21.03 35.29
CA TYR A 36 12.82 -20.90 34.96
C TYR A 36 12.24 -19.53 35.36
N ASN A 37 12.51 -19.08 36.58
CA ASN A 37 12.03 -17.78 37.07
C ASN A 37 12.64 -16.61 36.27
N ASP A 38 13.92 -16.71 35.89
CA ASP A 38 14.59 -15.67 35.11
C ASP A 38 14.03 -15.59 33.68
N GLN A 39 13.72 -16.74 33.05
CA GLN A 39 13.05 -16.79 31.74
C GLN A 39 11.62 -16.22 31.79
N LEU A 40 10.88 -16.45 32.87
CA LEU A 40 9.57 -15.81 33.07
C LEU A 40 9.71 -14.28 33.20
N LYS A 41 10.68 -13.80 33.99
CA LYS A 41 10.93 -12.36 34.12
C LYS A 41 11.33 -11.73 32.79
N GLU A 42 12.17 -12.40 32.00
CA GLU A 42 12.56 -11.97 30.67
C GLU A 42 11.35 -11.86 29.73
N GLY A 43 10.48 -12.87 29.71
CA GLY A 43 9.24 -12.85 28.94
C GLY A 43 8.29 -11.71 29.34
N LEU A 44 8.14 -11.44 30.64
CA LEU A 44 7.35 -10.30 31.13
C LEU A 44 7.99 -8.96 30.74
N GLN A 45 9.32 -8.85 30.80
CA GLN A 45 10.05 -7.65 30.38
C GLN A 45 9.94 -7.39 28.87
N HIS A 46 9.88 -8.45 28.05
CA HIS A 46 9.55 -8.36 26.63
C HIS A 46 8.15 -7.77 26.42
N GLY A 47 7.16 -8.25 27.17
CA GLY A 47 5.80 -7.69 27.14
C GLY A 47 5.76 -6.20 27.51
N ILE A 48 6.47 -5.80 28.57
CA ILE A 48 6.57 -4.39 28.98
C ILE A 48 7.24 -3.53 27.89
N SER A 49 8.27 -4.06 27.22
CA SER A 49 8.93 -3.35 26.12
C SER A 49 8.00 -3.17 24.92
N PHE A 50 7.22 -4.19 24.60
CA PHE A 50 6.20 -4.13 23.56
C PHE A 50 5.12 -3.09 23.87
N THR A 51 4.58 -3.06 25.10
CA THR A 51 3.54 -2.08 25.45
C THR A 51 4.07 -0.66 25.40
N LYS A 52 5.34 -0.41 25.78
CA LYS A 52 5.96 0.93 25.62
C LYS A 52 5.99 1.40 24.17
N LEU A 53 6.31 0.51 23.23
CA LEU A 53 6.28 0.85 21.80
C LEU A 53 4.85 1.13 21.33
N LEU A 54 3.87 0.36 21.81
CA LEU A 54 2.46 0.59 21.51
C LEU A 54 1.97 1.93 22.07
N ASP A 55 2.31 2.23 23.31
CA ASP A 55 1.99 3.50 23.98
C ASP A 55 2.59 4.68 23.19
N GLN A 56 3.85 4.57 22.75
CA GLN A 56 4.50 5.57 21.91
C GLN A 56 3.76 5.74 20.57
N MET A 57 3.46 4.65 19.86
CA MET A 57 2.75 4.71 18.58
C MET A 57 1.35 5.35 18.70
N VAL A 58 0.64 5.08 19.80
CA VAL A 58 -0.72 5.60 20.02
C VAL A 58 -0.72 7.06 20.48
N SER A 59 0.26 7.48 21.28
CA SER A 59 0.21 8.78 21.97
C SER A 59 1.14 9.86 21.41
N THR A 60 2.18 9.49 20.65
CA THR A 60 3.12 10.48 20.13
C THR A 60 2.50 11.38 19.06
N ASN A 61 2.90 12.64 19.07
CA ASN A 61 2.63 13.63 18.04
C ASN A 61 3.88 13.97 17.22
N ASP A 62 5.04 13.38 17.57
CA ASP A 62 6.26 13.49 16.78
C ASP A 62 6.18 12.45 15.64
N PRO A 63 6.26 12.89 14.36
CA PRO A 63 6.19 11.96 13.25
C PRO A 63 7.29 10.89 13.31
N HIS A 64 8.54 11.27 13.60
CA HIS A 64 9.67 10.34 13.60
C HIS A 64 9.56 9.32 14.73
N GLU A 65 9.07 9.72 15.90
CA GLU A 65 8.75 8.77 16.97
C GLU A 65 7.64 7.79 16.58
N LEU A 66 6.64 8.24 15.81
CA LEU A 66 5.56 7.38 15.30
C LEU A 66 6.12 6.32 14.34
N LEU A 67 6.94 6.74 13.36
CA LEU A 67 7.55 5.83 12.39
C LEU A 67 8.54 4.85 13.03
N ASP A 68 9.36 5.31 13.97
CA ASP A 68 10.30 4.46 14.71
C ASP A 68 9.57 3.41 15.55
N ALA A 69 8.52 3.81 16.28
CA ALA A 69 7.70 2.89 17.06
C ALA A 69 7.02 1.83 16.17
N ALA A 70 6.40 2.25 15.06
CA ALA A 70 5.76 1.34 14.12
C ALA A 70 6.77 0.37 13.48
N SER A 71 7.94 0.85 13.06
CA SER A 71 9.00 0.03 12.47
C SER A 71 9.51 -1.05 13.44
N LYS A 72 9.66 -0.68 14.72
CA LYS A 72 10.03 -1.63 15.78
C LYS A 72 8.92 -2.65 16.05
N LEU A 73 7.65 -2.22 16.09
CA LEU A 73 6.50 -3.10 16.33
C LEU A 73 6.31 -4.13 15.20
N ILE A 74 6.48 -3.72 13.94
CA ILE A 74 6.40 -4.59 12.76
C ILE A 74 7.43 -5.73 12.83
N SER A 75 8.61 -5.48 13.36
CA SER A 75 9.66 -6.49 13.52
C SER A 75 9.64 -7.18 14.90
N PHE A 76 8.74 -6.79 15.80
CA PHE A 76 8.74 -7.25 17.19
C PHE A 76 8.17 -8.66 17.32
N ARG A 77 8.91 -9.55 17.99
CA ARG A 77 8.42 -10.87 18.39
C ARG A 77 8.04 -10.86 19.86
N LEU A 78 6.74 -10.75 20.13
CA LEU A 78 6.21 -10.64 21.49
C LEU A 78 6.32 -11.97 22.27
N ASN A 79 6.03 -13.09 21.62
CA ASN A 79 6.17 -14.40 22.24
C ASN A 79 7.64 -14.76 22.47
N THR A 80 7.89 -15.43 23.59
CA THR A 80 9.16 -16.09 23.87
C THR A 80 8.96 -17.60 23.90
N ALA A 81 10.06 -18.35 24.00
CA ALA A 81 10.01 -19.80 24.19
C ALA A 81 9.37 -20.22 25.52
N PHE A 82 9.07 -19.28 26.43
CA PHE A 82 8.55 -19.57 27.78
C PHE A 82 7.23 -18.86 28.10
N LEU A 83 6.85 -17.83 27.34
CA LEU A 83 5.64 -17.07 27.55
C LEU A 83 4.96 -16.73 26.21
N VAL A 84 3.69 -17.07 26.10
CA VAL A 84 2.84 -16.73 24.94
C VAL A 84 1.76 -15.75 25.39
N PHE A 85 1.64 -14.62 24.70
CA PHE A 85 0.59 -13.64 24.95
C PHE A 85 -0.63 -13.95 24.08
N PRO A 86 -1.85 -14.06 24.65
CA PRO A 86 -3.01 -14.59 23.95
C PRO A 86 -3.63 -13.64 22.91
N GLN A 87 -3.45 -12.33 23.06
CA GLN A 87 -3.91 -11.34 22.10
C GLN A 87 -2.72 -10.58 21.53
N GLN A 88 -2.60 -10.57 20.20
CA GLN A 88 -1.52 -9.92 19.47
C GLN A 88 -2.04 -9.38 18.16
N TYR A 89 -1.60 -8.17 17.83
CA TYR A 89 -1.69 -7.67 16.47
C TYR A 89 -0.64 -8.38 15.61
N SER A 90 -1.01 -8.69 14.38
CA SER A 90 -0.09 -9.19 13.37
C SER A 90 0.84 -8.06 12.89
N GLN A 91 1.89 -8.45 12.17
CA GLN A 91 2.78 -7.48 11.52
C GLN A 91 2.03 -6.53 10.59
N ALA A 92 1.04 -7.04 9.84
CA ALA A 92 0.23 -6.23 8.92
C ALA A 92 -0.64 -5.21 9.65
N ASP A 93 -1.18 -5.56 10.81
CA ASP A 93 -2.02 -4.69 11.62
C ASP A 93 -1.27 -3.41 12.05
N PHE A 94 0.04 -3.49 12.31
CA PHE A 94 0.84 -2.31 12.67
C PHE A 94 0.98 -1.30 11.54
N TYR A 95 0.96 -1.73 10.27
CA TYR A 95 0.89 -0.78 9.14
C TYR A 95 -0.46 -0.07 9.09
N LEU A 96 -1.56 -0.77 9.40
CA LEU A 96 -2.90 -0.18 9.46
C LEU A 96 -2.97 0.86 10.58
N ILE A 97 -2.52 0.48 11.79
CA ILE A 97 -2.54 1.39 12.94
C ILE A 97 -1.62 2.60 12.68
N PHE A 98 -0.43 2.40 12.11
CA PHE A 98 0.46 3.50 11.72
C PHE A 98 -0.24 4.47 10.77
N LEU A 99 -0.84 3.96 9.69
CA LEU A 99 -1.51 4.82 8.70
C LEU A 99 -2.69 5.57 9.31
N SER A 100 -3.45 4.93 10.20
CA SER A 100 -4.52 5.59 10.97
C SER A 100 -3.98 6.71 11.86
N ARG A 101 -2.85 6.48 12.54
CA ARG A 101 -2.20 7.49 13.39
C ARG A 101 -1.62 8.64 12.59
N LEU A 102 -1.00 8.38 11.44
CA LEU A 102 -0.51 9.39 10.51
C LEU A 102 -1.66 10.31 10.08
N LEU A 103 -2.77 9.73 9.62
CA LEU A 103 -3.95 10.50 9.21
C LEU A 103 -4.53 11.33 10.36
N GLN A 104 -4.57 10.76 11.57
CA GLN A 104 -5.04 11.48 12.76
C GLN A 104 -4.15 12.66 13.13
N GLN A 105 -2.81 12.55 13.01
CA GLN A 105 -1.88 13.66 13.25
C GLN A 105 -2.14 14.84 12.30
N HIS A 106 -2.61 14.55 11.09
CA HIS A 106 -3.02 15.55 10.08
C HIS A 106 -4.50 15.91 10.10
N SER A 107 -5.25 15.52 11.15
CA SER A 107 -6.70 15.78 11.28
C SER A 107 -7.52 15.28 10.07
N SER A 108 -7.11 14.16 9.47
CA SER A 108 -7.72 13.55 8.30
C SER A 108 -8.48 12.27 8.65
N ASP A 109 -9.66 12.40 9.26
CA ASP A 109 -10.46 11.27 9.78
C ASP A 109 -11.28 10.52 8.70
N GLN A 110 -10.79 10.47 7.47
CA GLN A 110 -11.51 9.87 6.34
C GLN A 110 -11.37 8.34 6.27
N LEU A 111 -10.42 7.76 7.00
CA LEU A 111 -10.16 6.32 7.03
C LEU A 111 -10.48 5.78 8.41
N ILE A 112 -11.33 4.76 8.50
CA ILE A 112 -11.79 4.21 9.77
C ILE A 112 -11.12 2.86 9.99
N LEU A 113 -10.37 2.73 11.09
CA LEU A 113 -9.82 1.46 11.55
C LEU A 113 -10.88 0.65 12.29
N GLN A 114 -11.10 -0.58 11.84
CA GLN A 114 -12.06 -1.53 12.40
C GLN A 114 -11.36 -2.85 12.75
N SER A 115 -11.99 -3.62 13.64
CA SER A 115 -11.59 -4.98 13.97
C SER A 115 -12.67 -5.97 13.57
N SER A 116 -12.26 -7.15 13.10
CA SER A 116 -13.18 -8.26 12.80
C SER A 116 -12.87 -9.43 13.71
N ASP A 117 -13.75 -9.72 14.69
CA ASP A 117 -13.61 -10.90 15.56
C ASP A 117 -13.69 -12.21 14.76
N ARG A 118 -14.51 -12.22 13.70
CA ARG A 118 -14.70 -13.38 12.83
C ARG A 118 -13.42 -13.73 12.07
N ASN A 119 -12.76 -12.72 11.50
CA ASN A 119 -11.56 -12.92 10.68
C ASN A 119 -10.27 -12.79 11.49
N ARG A 120 -10.35 -12.29 12.73
CA ARG A 120 -9.21 -11.99 13.62
C ARG A 120 -8.17 -11.09 12.95
N GLU A 121 -8.63 -10.03 12.30
CA GLU A 121 -7.80 -9.06 11.59
C GLU A 121 -8.28 -7.63 11.86
N LEU A 122 -7.36 -6.65 11.78
CA LEU A 122 -7.74 -5.25 11.59
C LEU A 122 -7.92 -4.96 10.11
N TYR A 123 -8.71 -3.94 9.81
CA TYR A 123 -8.90 -3.45 8.46
C TYR A 123 -9.30 -1.98 8.46
N HIS A 124 -9.10 -1.33 7.32
CA HIS A 124 -9.60 0.01 7.06
C HIS A 124 -10.86 -0.01 6.21
N GLU A 125 -11.80 0.83 6.60
CA GLU A 125 -12.93 1.22 5.76
C GLU A 125 -12.80 2.67 5.31
N PHE A 126 -13.17 2.93 4.07
CA PHE A 126 -13.34 4.29 3.58
C PHE A 126 -14.85 4.58 3.41
N PRO A 127 -15.42 5.54 4.16
CA PRO A 127 -16.83 5.89 4.06
C PRO A 127 -17.23 6.24 2.64
N GLY A 128 -18.27 5.57 2.14
CA GLY A 128 -18.82 5.78 0.81
C GLY A 128 -18.39 4.76 -0.23
N ILE A 129 -17.32 3.98 0.02
CA ILE A 129 -16.98 2.79 -0.78
C ILE A 129 -16.92 1.50 0.05
N ASN A 130 -17.07 1.60 1.36
CA ASN A 130 -16.99 0.48 2.31
C ASN A 130 -18.06 -0.60 2.14
N THR A 131 -19.11 -0.36 1.33
CA THR A 131 -20.07 -1.39 0.94
C THR A 131 -19.53 -2.38 -0.11
N ALA A 132 -18.49 -2.00 -0.86
CA ALA A 132 -17.92 -2.83 -1.92
C ALA A 132 -16.67 -3.61 -1.48
N GLY A 133 -16.08 -3.26 -0.34
CA GLY A 133 -14.84 -3.88 0.11
C GLY A 133 -14.20 -3.12 1.27
N TYR A 134 -13.12 -3.69 1.79
CA TYR A 134 -12.30 -3.10 2.85
C TYR A 134 -10.83 -3.35 2.57
N PHE A 135 -9.96 -2.61 3.25
CA PHE A 135 -8.53 -2.59 2.96
C PHE A 135 -7.72 -3.16 4.11
N ILE A 136 -6.70 -3.94 3.77
CA ILE A 136 -5.73 -4.51 4.72
C ILE A 136 -4.32 -4.26 4.21
N PHE A 137 -3.32 -4.48 5.08
CA PHE A 137 -1.95 -4.66 4.61
C PHE A 137 -1.64 -6.16 4.41
N GLN A 138 -0.85 -6.46 3.40
CA GLN A 138 -0.25 -7.77 3.18
C GLN A 138 1.28 -7.63 3.18
N ILE A 139 1.96 -8.37 4.05
CA ILE A 139 3.43 -8.31 4.16
C ILE A 139 4.09 -8.82 2.89
N ASP A 140 5.13 -8.11 2.44
CA ASP A 140 6.04 -8.59 1.41
C ASP A 140 6.98 -9.63 2.01
N PRO A 141 6.93 -10.91 1.59
CA PRO A 141 7.80 -11.94 2.14
C PRO A 141 9.26 -11.81 1.69
N VAL A 142 9.54 -11.00 0.65
CA VAL A 142 10.87 -10.87 0.05
C VAL A 142 11.62 -9.65 0.60
N ASN A 143 10.94 -8.52 0.73
CA ASN A 143 11.54 -7.28 1.22
C ASN A 143 11.18 -7.03 2.69
N GLU A 144 12.16 -7.13 3.57
CA GLU A 144 12.00 -6.77 4.98
C GLU A 144 11.47 -5.32 5.11
N GLY A 145 10.50 -5.15 6.02
CA GLY A 145 9.83 -3.87 6.23
C GLY A 145 8.91 -3.44 5.08
N GLY A 146 8.67 -4.29 4.07
CA GLY A 146 7.77 -4.05 2.96
C GLY A 146 6.37 -4.62 3.18
N ALA A 147 5.34 -3.88 2.78
CA ALA A 147 3.96 -4.35 2.76
C ALA A 147 3.16 -3.68 1.64
N TYR A 148 2.12 -4.37 1.18
CA TYR A 148 1.17 -3.89 0.19
C TYR A 148 -0.13 -3.47 0.86
N TYR A 149 -0.69 -2.32 0.50
CA TYR A 149 -2.05 -1.96 0.88
C TYR A 149 -3.01 -2.51 -0.16
N VAL A 150 -3.93 -3.37 0.28
CA VAL A 150 -4.70 -4.27 -0.60
C VAL A 150 -6.19 -4.12 -0.33
N GLU A 151 -7.00 -4.03 -1.39
CA GLU A 151 -8.45 -4.23 -1.27
C GLU A 151 -8.74 -5.73 -1.15
N LYS A 152 -9.35 -6.15 -0.04
CA LYS A 152 -9.42 -7.57 0.34
C LYS A 152 -10.21 -8.42 -0.64
N GLN A 153 -11.31 -7.91 -1.20
CA GLN A 153 -12.21 -8.72 -2.01
C GLN A 153 -11.62 -9.04 -3.40
N THR A 154 -10.94 -8.07 -4.00
CA THR A 154 -10.34 -8.16 -5.34
C THR A 154 -8.88 -8.60 -5.30
N GLY A 155 -8.18 -8.37 -4.19
CA GLY A 155 -6.74 -8.61 -4.08
C GLY A 155 -5.89 -7.51 -4.72
N GLU A 156 -6.50 -6.40 -5.15
CA GLU A 156 -5.80 -5.31 -5.82
C GLU A 156 -4.87 -4.57 -4.85
N LYS A 157 -3.57 -4.61 -5.16
CA LYS A 157 -2.49 -4.00 -4.36
C LYS A 157 -2.30 -2.55 -4.79
N LEU A 158 -2.98 -1.62 -4.10
CA LEU A 158 -3.05 -0.21 -4.50
C LEU A 158 -1.71 0.51 -4.39
N PHE A 159 -0.94 0.22 -3.34
CA PHE A 159 0.40 0.74 -3.18
C PHE A 159 1.29 -0.20 -2.36
N TYR A 160 2.59 -0.02 -2.53
CA TYR A 160 3.64 -0.68 -1.78
C TYR A 160 4.30 0.35 -0.87
N LEU A 161 4.57 -0.05 0.37
CA LEU A 161 5.15 0.78 1.41
C LEU A 161 6.32 0.02 2.04
N ASN A 162 7.47 0.68 2.17
CA ASN A 162 8.59 0.14 2.92
C ASN A 162 9.24 1.19 3.81
N PHE A 163 9.18 0.96 5.12
CA PHE A 163 9.71 1.89 6.12
C PHE A 163 11.24 1.96 6.10
N SER A 164 11.92 0.83 5.98
CA SER A 164 13.39 0.80 5.98
C SER A 164 13.99 1.51 4.76
N LYS A 165 13.35 1.35 3.60
CA LYS A 165 13.79 1.95 2.33
C LYS A 165 13.23 3.36 2.10
N HIS A 166 12.31 3.86 2.95
CA HIS A 166 11.64 5.15 2.79
C HIS A 166 11.00 5.31 1.41
N ILE A 167 10.21 4.32 0.98
CA ILE A 167 9.55 4.31 -0.33
C ILE A 167 8.06 4.05 -0.20
N LEU A 168 7.29 4.78 -1.01
CA LEU A 168 5.87 4.52 -1.25
C LEU A 168 5.62 4.58 -2.75
N LYS A 169 5.13 3.49 -3.34
CA LYS A 169 4.92 3.38 -4.79
C LYS A 169 3.46 3.00 -5.07
N PHE A 170 2.73 3.80 -5.84
CA PHE A 170 1.37 3.47 -6.24
C PHE A 170 1.35 2.55 -7.47
N ASN A 171 0.33 1.70 -7.55
CA ASN A 171 0.16 0.71 -8.60
C ASN A 171 -0.96 1.11 -9.55
N ALA A 172 -0.60 1.70 -10.70
CA ALA A 172 -1.58 2.15 -11.68
C ALA A 172 -2.50 1.04 -12.20
N ALA A 173 -1.98 -0.16 -12.43
CA ALA A 173 -2.79 -1.27 -12.91
C ALA A 173 -3.87 -1.65 -11.89
N ALA A 174 -3.48 -1.80 -10.62
CA ALA A 174 -4.42 -2.15 -9.55
C ALA A 174 -5.44 -1.04 -9.27
N ILE A 175 -5.00 0.22 -9.30
CA ILE A 175 -5.88 1.39 -9.14
C ILE A 175 -6.89 1.46 -10.29
N THR A 176 -6.46 1.25 -11.53
CA THR A 176 -7.34 1.26 -12.70
C THR A 176 -8.35 0.11 -12.62
N SER A 177 -7.87 -1.12 -12.36
CA SER A 177 -8.72 -2.30 -12.21
C SER A 177 -9.76 -2.12 -11.11
N LEU A 178 -9.36 -1.66 -9.93
CA LEU A 178 -10.29 -1.48 -8.82
C LEU A 178 -11.27 -0.33 -9.08
N LEU A 179 -10.75 0.87 -9.38
CA LEU A 179 -11.55 2.09 -9.30
C LEU A 179 -12.27 2.43 -10.60
N VAL A 180 -11.67 2.12 -11.75
CA VAL A 180 -12.26 2.39 -13.07
C VAL A 180 -13.06 1.19 -13.56
N VAL A 181 -12.53 -0.03 -13.47
CA VAL A 181 -13.23 -1.20 -14.01
C VAL A 181 -14.29 -1.72 -13.03
N ASN A 182 -13.97 -1.88 -11.75
CA ASN A 182 -14.87 -2.56 -10.80
C ASN A 182 -15.81 -1.60 -10.05
N TYR A 183 -15.32 -0.43 -9.66
CA TYR A 183 -16.06 0.48 -8.77
C TYR A 183 -16.85 1.57 -9.50
N GLN A 184 -16.54 1.86 -10.76
CA GLN A 184 -17.20 2.93 -11.50
C GLN A 184 -18.72 2.73 -11.63
N GLU A 185 -19.19 1.49 -11.85
CA GLU A 185 -20.63 1.20 -11.93
C GLU A 185 -21.33 1.27 -10.56
N LYS A 186 -20.55 1.22 -9.46
CA LYS A 186 -21.06 1.16 -8.09
C LYS A 186 -21.07 2.53 -7.41
N PHE A 187 -20.16 3.42 -7.81
CA PHE A 187 -19.93 4.68 -7.12
C PHE A 187 -19.75 5.83 -8.10
N VAL A 188 -20.32 6.98 -7.75
CA VAL A 188 -20.15 8.22 -8.50
C VAL A 188 -18.73 8.78 -8.37
N TYR A 189 -18.27 9.51 -9.39
CA TYR A 189 -16.93 10.10 -9.44
C TYR A 189 -16.56 10.88 -8.18
N SER A 190 -17.48 11.70 -7.63
CA SER A 190 -17.18 12.50 -6.44
C SER A 190 -16.82 11.65 -5.21
N THR A 191 -17.33 10.43 -5.12
CA THR A 191 -16.99 9.49 -4.03
C THR A 191 -15.63 8.87 -4.27
N ILE A 192 -15.36 8.43 -5.51
CA ILE A 192 -14.06 7.86 -5.90
C ILE A 192 -12.94 8.90 -5.79
N LYS A 193 -13.17 10.14 -6.24
CA LYS A 193 -12.21 11.24 -6.13
C LYS A 193 -11.83 11.54 -4.68
N LYS A 194 -12.77 11.45 -3.73
CA LYS A 194 -12.43 11.60 -2.30
C LYS A 194 -11.46 10.50 -1.83
N PHE A 195 -11.66 9.26 -2.27
CA PHE A 195 -10.74 8.16 -1.95
C PHE A 195 -9.37 8.37 -2.59
N ILE A 196 -9.32 8.79 -3.86
CA ILE A 196 -8.06 9.14 -4.54
C ILE A 196 -7.33 10.28 -3.83
N LEU A 197 -8.05 11.35 -3.45
CA LEU A 197 -7.46 12.45 -2.70
C LEU A 197 -6.92 12.01 -1.34
N LEU A 198 -7.55 11.04 -0.68
CA LEU A 198 -6.98 10.43 0.52
C LEU A 198 -5.68 9.68 0.21
N LEU A 199 -5.63 8.90 -0.87
CA LEU A 199 -4.40 8.20 -1.28
C LEU A 199 -3.26 9.19 -1.59
N ILE A 200 -3.55 10.27 -2.32
CA ILE A 200 -2.57 11.32 -2.61
C ILE A 200 -2.09 11.97 -1.31
N LYS A 201 -3.01 12.36 -0.40
CA LYS A 201 -2.63 12.92 0.91
C LYS A 201 -1.74 12.00 1.73
N ILE A 202 -2.01 10.69 1.72
CA ILE A 202 -1.15 9.72 2.39
C ILE A 202 0.27 9.83 1.83
N GLY A 203 0.43 9.80 0.50
CA GLY A 203 1.73 9.98 -0.12
C GLY A 203 2.38 11.33 0.23
N ASP A 204 1.62 12.42 0.23
CA ASP A 204 2.14 13.74 0.60
C ASP A 204 2.64 13.76 2.04
N PHE A 205 1.89 13.21 3.00
CA PHE A 205 2.34 13.12 4.40
C PHE A 205 3.62 12.28 4.52
N PHE A 206 3.74 11.18 3.79
CA PHE A 206 4.98 10.41 3.76
C PHE A 206 6.18 11.21 3.22
N LYS A 207 5.95 12.03 2.19
CA LYS A 207 6.97 12.87 1.58
C LYS A 207 7.37 14.03 2.51
N GLU A 208 6.40 14.70 3.10
CA GLU A 208 6.58 15.91 3.91
C GLU A 208 7.13 15.60 5.30
N ASP A 209 6.58 14.60 5.99
CA ASP A 209 6.96 14.28 7.38
C ASP A 209 8.21 13.42 7.47
N TYR A 210 8.42 12.53 6.48
CA TYR A 210 9.42 11.47 6.55
C TYR A 210 10.45 11.50 5.41
N GLY A 211 10.26 12.35 4.40
CA GLY A 211 11.17 12.41 3.25
C GLY A 211 11.15 11.15 2.39
N PHE A 212 10.03 10.43 2.33
CA PHE A 212 9.91 9.23 1.50
C PHE A 212 10.01 9.58 0.00
N ASP A 213 10.59 8.65 -0.77
CA ASP A 213 10.49 8.64 -2.22
C ASP A 213 9.11 8.08 -2.63
N VAL A 214 8.21 9.01 -2.90
CA VAL A 214 6.81 8.74 -3.26
C VAL A 214 6.62 8.83 -4.78
N ASP A 215 6.15 7.74 -5.38
CA ASP A 215 5.70 7.71 -6.78
C ASP A 215 4.18 7.59 -6.80
N PHE A 216 3.50 8.72 -7.04
CA PHE A 216 2.04 8.80 -7.20
C PHE A 216 1.52 8.11 -8.46
N ASN A 217 2.40 7.84 -9.42
CA ASN A 217 2.10 7.15 -10.66
C ASN A 217 0.86 7.75 -11.35
N ILE A 218 -0.13 6.95 -11.74
CA ILE A 218 -1.38 7.42 -12.41
C ILE A 218 -2.18 8.50 -11.65
N LEU A 219 -1.90 8.70 -10.36
CA LEU A 219 -2.60 9.66 -9.51
C LEU A 219 -1.93 11.03 -9.44
N ASP A 220 -0.70 11.20 -9.93
CA ASP A 220 0.03 12.46 -9.86
C ASP A 220 -0.70 13.54 -10.68
N PRO A 221 -1.24 14.62 -10.07
CA PRO A 221 -1.97 15.64 -10.80
C PRO A 221 -1.07 16.77 -11.34
N SER A 222 0.25 16.75 -11.07
CA SER A 222 1.13 17.82 -11.49
C SER A 222 1.17 17.95 -13.01
N ASN A 223 1.21 19.19 -13.52
CA ASN A 223 1.42 19.44 -14.96
C ASN A 223 2.76 18.92 -15.49
N SER A 224 3.71 18.66 -14.58
CA SER A 224 5.01 18.04 -14.90
C SER A 224 4.98 16.51 -14.80
N ALA A 225 3.87 15.92 -14.36
CA ALA A 225 3.71 14.47 -14.29
C ALA A 225 3.69 13.87 -15.69
N VAL A 226 4.34 12.72 -15.82
CA VAL A 226 4.35 11.94 -17.04
C VAL A 226 4.01 10.52 -16.68
N TYR A 227 3.14 9.90 -17.45
CA TYR A 227 2.68 8.53 -17.24
C TYR A 227 3.23 7.65 -18.38
N PRO A 228 4.40 7.02 -18.20
CA PRO A 228 4.97 6.15 -19.21
C PRO A 228 4.06 4.95 -19.47
N ILE A 229 3.87 4.60 -20.74
CA ILE A 229 3.10 3.41 -21.11
C ILE A 229 4.03 2.20 -21.29
N ILE A 230 3.51 0.97 -21.17
CA ILE A 230 4.31 -0.26 -21.28
C ILE A 230 5.01 -0.42 -22.63
N LYS A 231 4.46 0.17 -23.71
CA LYS A 231 5.05 0.13 -25.04
C LYS A 231 5.99 1.33 -25.25
N THR A 232 7.27 1.06 -25.51
CA THR A 232 8.29 2.12 -25.62
C THR A 232 8.23 2.88 -26.94
N ASP A 233 7.72 2.26 -28.01
CA ASP A 233 7.57 2.84 -29.35
C ASP A 233 6.16 3.38 -29.61
N LEU A 234 6.03 4.17 -30.68
CA LEU A 234 4.78 4.82 -31.10
C LEU A 234 3.61 3.82 -31.21
N PRO A 235 2.55 3.95 -30.41
CA PRO A 235 1.41 3.05 -30.44
C PRO A 235 0.42 3.42 -31.56
N ASN A 236 0.87 3.35 -32.83
CA ASN A 236 0.11 3.78 -34.02
C ASN A 236 -1.35 3.30 -34.03
N GLY A 237 -1.57 2.00 -33.87
CA GLY A 237 -2.91 1.42 -33.92
C GLY A 237 -3.82 1.89 -32.77
N ALA A 238 -3.26 2.27 -31.62
CA ALA A 238 -4.04 2.85 -30.53
C ALA A 238 -4.36 4.32 -30.82
N LEU A 239 -3.40 5.11 -31.32
CA LEU A 239 -3.63 6.53 -31.67
C LEU A 239 -4.62 6.70 -32.82
N ASP A 240 -4.59 5.83 -33.84
CA ASP A 240 -5.57 5.84 -34.93
C ASP A 240 -7.00 5.60 -34.39
N LYS A 241 -7.15 4.64 -33.47
CA LYS A 241 -8.44 4.41 -32.80
C LYS A 241 -8.86 5.63 -31.98
N LEU A 242 -7.91 6.26 -31.26
CA LEU A 242 -8.19 7.48 -30.48
C LEU A 242 -8.72 8.59 -31.37
N PHE A 243 -8.10 8.81 -32.54
CA PHE A 243 -8.54 9.80 -33.52
C PHE A 243 -10.01 9.59 -33.92
N VAL A 244 -10.38 8.34 -34.22
CA VAL A 244 -11.75 7.99 -34.61
C VAL A 244 -12.73 8.22 -33.45
N VAL A 245 -12.45 7.69 -32.25
CA VAL A 245 -13.39 7.81 -31.12
C VAL A 245 -13.48 9.22 -30.56
N ALA A 246 -12.38 9.99 -30.57
CA ALA A 246 -12.38 11.39 -30.17
C ALA A 246 -13.26 12.22 -31.12
N SER A 247 -13.13 12.01 -32.43
CA SER A 247 -13.95 12.71 -33.43
C SER A 247 -15.45 12.38 -33.27
N GLN A 248 -15.79 11.13 -32.99
CA GLN A 248 -17.18 10.73 -32.70
C GLN A 248 -17.73 11.37 -31.43
N ALA A 249 -16.89 11.57 -30.42
CA ALA A 249 -17.21 12.26 -29.18
C ALA A 249 -17.19 13.80 -29.29
N GLY A 250 -16.89 14.35 -30.48
CA GLY A 250 -16.86 15.80 -30.72
C GLY A 250 -15.55 16.50 -30.36
N TYR A 251 -14.48 15.75 -30.11
CA TYR A 251 -13.15 16.26 -29.82
C TYR A 251 -12.22 16.14 -31.03
N MET A 252 -11.24 17.04 -31.11
CA MET A 252 -10.23 17.02 -32.17
C MET A 252 -8.88 16.60 -31.61
N LEU A 253 -8.37 15.47 -32.11
CA LEU A 253 -6.99 15.06 -31.91
C LEU A 253 -6.11 15.74 -32.98
N LYS A 254 -5.12 16.53 -32.55
CA LYS A 254 -4.21 17.29 -33.43
C LYS A 254 -2.80 16.70 -33.34
N ALA A 255 -2.08 16.71 -34.44
CA ALA A 255 -0.64 16.45 -34.41
C ALA A 255 0.09 17.71 -33.90
N GLY A 256 0.97 17.53 -32.91
CA GLY A 256 1.88 18.56 -32.43
C GLY A 256 3.13 18.68 -33.29
N SER A 257 4.00 19.61 -32.92
CA SER A 257 5.15 20.01 -33.75
C SER A 257 6.28 18.97 -33.74
N ASN A 258 6.33 18.09 -32.74
CA ASN A 258 7.39 17.10 -32.56
C ASN A 258 6.90 15.65 -32.75
N GLY A 259 5.69 15.47 -33.30
CA GLY A 259 5.07 14.15 -33.54
C GLY A 259 4.20 13.64 -32.40
N GLU A 260 3.96 14.46 -31.38
CA GLU A 260 2.98 14.21 -30.32
C GLU A 260 1.54 14.30 -30.83
N ALA A 261 0.62 13.59 -30.18
CA ALA A 261 -0.82 13.73 -30.40
C ALA A 261 -1.42 14.54 -29.24
N ILE A 262 -2.13 15.62 -29.56
CA ILE A 262 -2.67 16.59 -28.61
C ILE A 262 -4.19 16.51 -28.66
N LEU A 263 -4.80 16.19 -27.53
CA LEU A 263 -6.24 16.12 -27.33
C LEU A 263 -6.68 17.24 -26.37
N GLU A 264 -7.40 18.22 -26.91
CA GLU A 264 -7.94 19.34 -26.15
C GLU A 264 -9.37 19.00 -25.69
N LEU A 265 -9.57 18.82 -24.38
CA LEU A 265 -10.85 18.40 -23.79
C LEU A 265 -11.73 19.58 -23.36
N LYS A 266 -11.11 20.69 -22.97
CA LYS A 266 -11.70 22.02 -22.76
C LYS A 266 -10.59 23.06 -22.84
N ALA A 267 -10.93 24.34 -22.82
CA ALA A 267 -9.98 25.46 -23.01
C ALA A 267 -8.71 25.36 -22.15
N ASP A 268 -8.84 24.80 -20.93
CA ASP A 268 -7.77 24.68 -19.94
C ASP A 268 -7.49 23.22 -19.56
N LEU A 269 -7.77 22.24 -20.44
CA LEU A 269 -7.45 20.83 -20.20
C LEU A 269 -6.98 20.15 -21.48
N VAL A 270 -5.71 19.78 -21.48
CA VAL A 270 -5.03 19.18 -22.61
C VAL A 270 -4.39 17.87 -22.19
N VAL A 271 -4.62 16.83 -22.98
CA VAL A 271 -3.91 15.55 -22.87
C VAL A 271 -2.95 15.44 -24.05
N THR A 272 -1.68 15.18 -23.75
CA THR A 272 -0.65 15.00 -24.77
C THR A 272 -0.12 13.56 -24.71
N PHE A 273 -0.05 12.90 -25.86
CA PHE A 273 0.54 11.59 -26.04
C PHE A 273 1.81 11.76 -26.87
N GLY A 274 2.97 11.39 -26.33
CA GLY A 274 4.24 11.63 -27.02
C GLY A 274 5.43 11.01 -26.33
N ASP A 275 6.62 11.25 -26.88
CA ASP A 275 7.88 10.83 -26.26
C ASP A 275 8.17 11.66 -24.99
N GLU A 276 8.48 10.99 -23.88
CA GLU A 276 8.69 11.60 -22.56
C GLU A 276 9.76 12.70 -22.59
N ASN A 277 10.86 12.51 -23.32
CA ASN A 277 11.89 13.54 -23.43
C ASN A 277 11.38 14.78 -24.16
N GLN A 278 10.42 14.65 -25.08
CA GLN A 278 9.76 15.80 -25.70
C GLN A 278 8.76 16.48 -24.74
N LEU A 279 8.11 15.71 -23.88
CA LEU A 279 7.11 16.23 -22.93
C LEU A 279 7.75 17.03 -21.79
N ILE A 280 8.87 16.55 -21.23
CA ILE A 280 9.48 17.13 -20.03
C ILE A 280 11.01 17.31 -20.07
N GLY A 281 11.68 16.96 -21.17
CA GLY A 281 13.11 17.26 -21.36
C GLY A 281 14.07 16.48 -20.45
N ASN A 282 13.72 15.26 -20.03
CA ASN A 282 14.48 14.51 -19.03
C ASN A 282 15.51 13.51 -19.61
N GLY A 283 15.68 13.46 -20.93
CA GLY A 283 16.60 12.56 -21.62
C GLY A 283 16.13 11.10 -21.76
N ARG A 284 14.93 10.75 -21.28
CA ARG A 284 14.33 9.41 -21.45
C ARG A 284 13.44 9.37 -22.69
N SER A 285 13.78 8.51 -23.64
CA SER A 285 12.95 8.30 -24.83
C SER A 285 12.08 7.07 -24.64
N GLN A 286 10.83 7.30 -24.24
CA GLN A 286 9.75 6.32 -24.20
C GLN A 286 8.42 7.04 -24.37
N TRP A 287 7.43 6.35 -24.93
CA TRP A 287 6.09 6.91 -25.07
C TRP A 287 5.41 7.06 -23.71
N ALA A 288 4.70 8.17 -23.56
CA ALA A 288 4.01 8.52 -22.34
C ALA A 288 2.80 9.43 -22.60
N ILE A 289 2.02 9.58 -21.54
CA ILE A 289 0.88 10.49 -21.46
C ILE A 289 1.25 11.63 -20.52
N ASN A 290 0.83 12.85 -20.84
CA ASN A 290 0.89 13.99 -19.93
C ASN A 290 -0.48 14.68 -19.94
N VAL A 291 -0.95 15.04 -18.74
CA VAL A 291 -2.19 15.79 -18.54
C VAL A 291 -1.78 17.17 -18.06
N LYS A 292 -2.35 18.20 -18.70
CA LYS A 292 -2.18 19.59 -18.29
C LYS A 292 -3.53 20.22 -18.07
N ASP A 293 -3.72 20.71 -16.86
CA ASP A 293 -4.85 21.53 -16.49
C ASP A 293 -4.37 22.80 -15.78
N LYS A 294 -5.22 23.81 -15.71
CA LYS A 294 -4.84 25.12 -15.16
C LYS A 294 -4.58 25.11 -13.65
N GLU A 295 -5.25 24.25 -12.90
CA GLU A 295 -5.21 24.22 -11.43
C GLU A 295 -4.25 23.13 -10.90
N GLU A 296 -3.72 22.28 -11.78
CA GLU A 296 -2.85 21.12 -11.45
C GLU A 296 -3.54 20.13 -10.51
N ASP A 297 -4.82 19.83 -10.78
CA ASP A 297 -5.67 19.00 -9.92
C ASP A 297 -6.26 17.75 -10.62
N LEU A 298 -5.99 17.59 -11.93
CA LEU A 298 -6.43 16.47 -12.75
C LEU A 298 -5.27 15.58 -13.19
N SER A 299 -5.29 14.35 -12.71
CA SER A 299 -4.37 13.28 -13.11
C SER A 299 -4.88 12.48 -14.31
N TRP A 300 -4.05 11.60 -14.89
CA TRP A 300 -4.53 10.64 -15.90
C TRP A 300 -5.70 9.78 -15.41
N PHE A 301 -5.69 9.39 -14.14
CA PHE A 301 -6.84 8.72 -13.51
C PHE A 301 -8.14 9.52 -13.66
N ASP A 302 -8.09 10.83 -13.42
CA ASP A 302 -9.27 11.70 -13.51
C ASP A 302 -9.80 11.78 -14.94
N ILE A 303 -8.90 11.76 -15.93
CA ILE A 303 -9.28 11.79 -17.35
C ILE A 303 -10.00 10.50 -17.73
N ILE A 304 -9.43 9.34 -17.43
CA ILE A 304 -10.05 8.05 -17.76
C ILE A 304 -11.33 7.79 -16.97
N PHE A 305 -11.52 8.43 -15.81
CA PHE A 305 -12.79 8.29 -15.09
C PHE A 305 -13.89 9.16 -15.71
N ASN A 306 -13.59 10.43 -16.03
CA ASN A 306 -14.60 11.41 -16.44
C ASN A 306 -14.96 11.38 -17.94
N TYR A 307 -14.11 10.83 -18.79
CA TYR A 307 -14.30 10.83 -20.24
C TYR A 307 -14.47 9.42 -20.77
N ASP A 308 -15.74 9.00 -20.91
CA ASP A 308 -16.11 7.63 -21.33
C ASP A 308 -15.40 7.16 -22.59
N PHE A 309 -15.29 8.01 -23.63
CA PHE A 309 -14.62 7.63 -24.87
C PHE A 309 -13.11 7.38 -24.69
N ILE A 310 -12.45 8.13 -23.79
CA ILE A 310 -11.02 7.96 -23.47
C ILE A 310 -10.85 6.70 -22.64
N ARG A 311 -11.74 6.49 -21.67
CA ARG A 311 -11.75 5.28 -20.84
C ARG A 311 -11.87 4.02 -21.69
N ASP A 312 -12.89 3.96 -22.53
CA ASP A 312 -13.19 2.79 -23.35
C ASP A 312 -12.04 2.55 -24.33
N TRP A 313 -11.48 3.62 -24.91
CA TRP A 313 -10.27 3.52 -25.72
C TRP A 313 -9.08 2.97 -24.94
N TYR A 314 -8.80 3.52 -23.76
CA TYR A 314 -7.67 3.11 -22.92
C TYR A 314 -7.77 1.64 -22.51
N LEU A 315 -8.93 1.25 -21.97
CA LEU A 315 -9.20 -0.12 -21.51
C LEU A 315 -9.13 -1.14 -22.65
N ASN A 316 -9.58 -0.78 -23.86
CA ASN A 316 -9.50 -1.66 -25.04
C ASN A 316 -8.10 -1.78 -25.67
N ASN A 317 -7.10 -1.07 -25.15
CA ASN A 317 -5.72 -1.11 -25.65
C ASN A 317 -4.70 -1.20 -24.49
N LEU A 318 -5.07 -1.76 -23.34
CA LEU A 318 -4.17 -1.91 -22.18
C LEU A 318 -2.91 -2.73 -22.50
N ASP A 319 -2.98 -3.66 -23.45
CA ASP A 319 -1.85 -4.46 -23.92
C ASP A 319 -0.70 -3.63 -24.50
N VAL A 320 -0.93 -2.36 -24.83
CA VAL A 320 0.10 -1.41 -25.26
C VAL A 320 0.12 -0.11 -24.47
N LEU A 321 -1.01 0.33 -23.88
CA LEU A 321 -1.16 1.62 -23.21
C LEU A 321 -1.11 1.56 -21.69
N GLU A 322 -1.10 0.39 -21.06
CA GLU A 322 -1.10 0.31 -19.59
C GLU A 322 0.04 1.18 -19.02
N ILE A 323 -0.26 1.96 -17.97
CA ILE A 323 0.75 2.80 -17.34
C ILE A 323 1.75 1.90 -16.62
N GLN A 324 3.05 2.14 -16.85
CA GLN A 324 4.10 1.37 -16.22
C GLN A 324 4.04 1.49 -14.69
N THR A 325 4.17 0.35 -14.04
CA THR A 325 4.34 0.23 -12.59
C THR A 325 5.77 -0.19 -12.28
N ASP A 326 6.24 0.10 -11.07
CA ASP A 326 7.58 -0.31 -10.67
C ASP A 326 7.64 -1.84 -10.49
N ARG A 327 8.18 -2.52 -11.50
CA ARG A 327 8.31 -3.99 -11.56
C ARG A 327 9.16 -4.61 -10.44
N ARG A 328 9.90 -3.80 -9.68
CA ARG A 328 10.61 -4.30 -8.48
C ARG A 328 9.63 -4.64 -7.35
N TYR A 329 8.44 -4.05 -7.36
CA TYR A 329 7.43 -4.18 -6.30
C TYR A 329 6.11 -4.76 -6.82
N PHE A 330 5.76 -4.52 -8.08
CA PHE A 330 4.52 -5.02 -8.68
C PHE A 330 4.83 -5.95 -9.86
N ASN A 331 4.51 -7.24 -9.72
CA ASN A 331 4.68 -8.26 -10.74
C ASN A 331 3.34 -8.91 -11.08
#